data_AF-A0A9P0PKG7-F1
#
_entry.id   AF-A0A9P0PKG7-F1
#
_cell.length_a   1.000
_cell.length_b   1.000
_cell.length_c   1.000
_cell.angle_alpha   90.00
_cell.angle_beta   90.00
_cell.angle_gamma   90.00
#
_symmetry.space_group_name_H-M   'P 1'
#
loop_
_entity.id
_entity.type
_entity.pdbx_description
1 polymer ?
#
loop_
_entity_poly.entity_id
_entity_poly.type
_entity_poly.pdbx_seq_one_letter_code
_entity_poly.pdbx_strand_id
1 'polypeptide(L)'
;MLNDEFAAIYKNSERFSIEVLNYKLQRCVDHHNYLNSFLNLFSETFSLAIMIFIGNITLSLCVVMYAILAESFNINHCTHLIAGLNMIFTCYAWPAQEMMNEANAVRNSVYLSDWHLYGEHHKHILIVLMGSLKTIEFKAGGILTIDMNMFLASCKTMVSYCMFFRTISLTD
;
A
#
# COMPACT_ATOMS: atom_id res chain seq x y z
N MET A 1 8.83 -14.88 4.60
CA MET A 1 8.71 -13.65 3.78
C MET A 1 10.09 -13.00 3.68
N LEU A 2 10.32 -12.05 2.76
CA LEU A 2 11.65 -11.44 2.55
C LEU A 2 12.20 -10.80 3.84
N ASN A 3 11.32 -10.20 4.65
CA ASN A 3 11.65 -9.63 5.96
C ASN A 3 12.19 -10.68 6.93
N ASP A 4 11.54 -11.85 7.01
CA ASP A 4 12.02 -12.96 7.83
C ASP A 4 13.37 -13.49 7.34
N GLU A 5 13.57 -13.56 6.02
CA GLU A 5 14.85 -13.98 5.44
C GLU A 5 15.96 -13.02 5.86
N PHE A 6 15.74 -11.70 5.74
CA PHE A 6 16.69 -10.67 6.19
C PHE A 6 16.98 -10.74 7.69
N ALA A 7 15.95 -10.87 8.53
CA ALA A 7 16.11 -10.97 9.97
C ALA A 7 16.82 -12.28 10.41
N ALA A 8 16.73 -13.33 9.59
CA ALA A 8 17.33 -14.63 9.87
C ALA A 8 18.68 -14.88 9.16
N ILE A 9 19.19 -13.95 8.33
CA ILE A 9 20.44 -14.14 7.56
C ILE A 9 21.58 -14.60 8.48
N TYR A 10 21.70 -13.94 9.63
CA TYR A 10 22.77 -14.19 10.60
C TYR A 10 22.34 -15.05 11.79
N LYS A 11 21.07 -15.43 11.91
CA LYS A 11 20.65 -16.42 12.91
C LYS A 11 21.20 -17.78 12.50
N ASN A 12 22.14 -18.32 13.29
CA ASN A 12 22.93 -19.53 13.06
C ASN A 12 24.15 -19.37 12.12
N SER A 13 24.63 -18.15 11.91
CA SER A 13 25.86 -17.85 11.15
C SER A 13 27.11 -18.61 11.61
N GLU A 14 27.24 -18.95 12.90
CA GLU A 14 28.35 -19.76 13.44
C GLU A 14 28.48 -21.15 12.77
N ARG A 15 27.39 -21.62 12.15
CA ARG A 15 27.30 -22.94 11.50
C ARG A 15 27.52 -22.91 9.99
N PHE A 16 27.61 -21.72 9.38
CA PHE A 16 27.68 -21.55 7.94
C PHE A 16 29.02 -20.92 7.52
N SER A 17 29.55 -21.35 6.37
CA SER A 17 30.72 -20.70 5.75
C SER A 17 30.34 -19.30 5.22
N ILE A 18 31.34 -18.42 5.10
CA ILE A 18 31.18 -17.06 4.55
C ILE A 18 30.57 -17.10 3.13
N GLU A 19 30.88 -18.13 2.33
CA GLU A 19 30.31 -18.32 0.99
C GLU A 19 28.79 -18.54 1.03
N VAL A 20 28.29 -19.34 1.98
CA VAL A 20 26.86 -19.59 2.14
C VAL A 20 26.14 -18.32 2.60
N LEU A 21 26.78 -17.51 3.44
CA LEU A 21 26.24 -16.24 3.92
C LEU A 21 26.15 -15.21 2.80
N ASN A 22 27.20 -15.11 1.96
CA ASN A 22 27.20 -14.30 0.75
C ASN A 22 26.09 -14.70 -0.23
N TYR A 23 25.91 -16.00 -0.48
CA TYR A 23 24.84 -16.50 -1.33
C TYR A 23 23.45 -16.13 -0.81
N LYS A 24 23.21 -16.28 0.50
CA LYS A 24 21.94 -15.87 1.14
C LYS A 24 21.69 -14.38 1.01
N LEU A 25 22.71 -13.56 1.27
CA LEU A 25 22.61 -12.10 1.15
C LEU A 25 22.29 -11.70 -0.29
N GLN A 26 23.02 -12.24 -1.26
CA GLN A 26 22.79 -11.99 -2.68
C GLN A 26 21.35 -12.32 -3.07
N ARG A 27 20.85 -13.49 -2.66
CA ARG A 27 19.47 -13.90 -2.93
C ARG A 27 18.44 -12.93 -2.33
N CYS A 28 18.67 -12.42 -1.12
CA CYS A 28 17.77 -11.44 -0.50
C CYS A 28 17.78 -10.10 -1.24
N VAL A 29 18.95 -9.66 -1.69
CA VAL A 29 19.10 -8.43 -2.50
C VAL A 29 18.42 -8.58 -3.86
N ASP A 30 18.62 -9.70 -4.54
CA ASP A 30 18.00 -9.97 -5.83
C ASP A 30 16.47 -10.03 -5.71
N HIS A 31 15.96 -10.65 -4.64
CA HIS A 31 14.53 -10.69 -4.35
C HIS A 31 13.97 -9.28 -4.03
N HIS A 32 14.69 -8.46 -3.25
CA HIS A 32 14.29 -7.08 -2.99
C HIS A 32 14.23 -6.24 -4.27
N ASN A 33 15.24 -6.36 -5.13
CA ASN A 33 15.28 -5.67 -6.42
C ASN A 33 14.14 -6.14 -7.33
N TYR A 34 13.89 -7.44 -7.40
CA TYR A 34 12.77 -8.00 -8.16
C TYR A 34 11.42 -7.44 -7.69
N LEU A 35 11.16 -7.42 -6.39
CA LEU A 35 9.91 -6.87 -5.85
C LEU A 35 9.77 -5.39 -6.16
N ASN A 36 10.83 -4.60 -6.03
CA ASN A 36 10.81 -3.18 -6.34
C ASN A 36 10.52 -2.95 -7.85
N SER A 37 11.17 -3.70 -8.74
CA SER A 37 10.89 -3.66 -10.17
C SER A 37 9.46 -4.08 -10.50
N PHE A 38 8.95 -5.13 -9.86
CA PHE A 38 7.57 -5.59 -10.03
C PHE A 38 6.56 -4.51 -9.60
N LEU A 39 6.79 -3.86 -8.46
CA LEU A 39 5.92 -2.79 -7.96
C LEU A 39 5.93 -1.57 -8.88
N ASN A 40 7.09 -1.18 -9.41
CA ASN A 40 7.17 -0.11 -10.39
C ASN A 40 6.39 -0.46 -11.67
N LEU A 41 6.58 -1.68 -12.21
CA LEU A 41 5.85 -2.15 -13.39
C LEU A 41 4.34 -2.19 -13.16
N PHE A 42 3.91 -2.72 -12.01
CA PHE A 42 2.50 -2.79 -11.63
C PHE A 42 1.91 -1.37 -11.50
N SER A 43 2.64 -0.46 -10.83
CA SER A 43 2.23 0.94 -10.70
C SER A 43 2.10 1.60 -12.07
N GLU A 44 3.08 1.47 -12.96
CA GLU A 44 3.01 2.08 -14.30
C GLU A 44 1.86 1.52 -15.14
N THR A 45 1.63 0.20 -15.08
CA THR A 45 0.63 -0.48 -15.88
C THR A 45 -0.80 -0.18 -15.41
N PHE A 46 -1.05 -0.22 -14.10
CA PHE A 46 -2.39 -0.12 -13.53
C PHE A 46 -2.74 1.27 -12.99
N SER A 47 -1.77 2.20 -12.94
CA SER A 47 -1.92 3.56 -12.42
C SER A 47 -3.16 4.27 -12.96
N LEU A 48 -3.31 4.32 -14.28
CA LEU A 48 -4.43 5.02 -14.93
C LEU A 48 -5.76 4.28 -14.71
N ALA A 49 -5.75 2.96 -14.86
CA ALA A 49 -6.94 2.13 -14.70
C ALA A 49 -7.52 2.23 -13.29
N ILE A 50 -6.66 2.14 -12.27
CA ILE A 50 -7.08 2.25 -10.87
C ILE A 50 -7.55 3.66 -10.56
N MET A 51 -6.89 4.70 -11.07
CA MET A 51 -7.34 6.09 -10.89
C MET A 51 -8.74 6.31 -11.46
N ILE A 52 -9.00 5.85 -12.69
CA ILE A 52 -10.32 5.95 -13.31
C ILE A 52 -11.35 5.15 -12.50
N PHE A 53 -11.01 3.94 -12.09
CA PHE A 53 -11.90 3.09 -11.31
C PHE A 53 -12.30 3.75 -9.98
N ILE A 54 -11.33 4.23 -9.22
CA ILE A 54 -11.52 4.96 -7.95
C ILE A 54 -12.39 6.20 -8.15
N GLY A 55 -12.13 6.99 -9.20
CA GLY A 55 -12.93 8.17 -9.50
C GLY A 55 -14.39 7.82 -9.79
N ASN A 56 -14.62 6.81 -10.62
CA ASN A 56 -15.97 6.36 -10.98
C ASN A 56 -16.73 5.82 -9.77
N ILE A 57 -16.11 4.97 -8.94
CA ILE A 57 -16.78 4.40 -7.77
C ILE A 57 -17.06 5.49 -6.72
N THR A 58 -16.14 6.44 -6.53
CA THR A 58 -16.36 7.57 -5.61
C THR A 58 -17.55 8.43 -6.06
N LEU A 59 -17.62 8.77 -7.36
CA LEU A 59 -18.75 9.52 -7.91
C LEU A 59 -20.08 8.76 -7.77
N SER A 60 -20.09 7.46 -8.07
CA SER A 60 -21.27 6.60 -7.89
C SER A 60 -21.75 6.61 -6.44
N LEU A 61 -20.83 6.48 -5.47
CA LEU A 61 -21.18 6.49 -4.05
C LEU A 61 -21.69 7.86 -3.58
N CYS A 62 -21.17 8.96 -4.12
CA CYS A 62 -21.72 10.31 -3.86
C CYS A 62 -23.20 10.42 -4.28
N VAL A 63 -23.54 9.95 -5.48
CA VAL A 63 -24.92 10.00 -5.99
C VAL A 63 -25.86 9.13 -5.14
N VAL A 64 -25.43 7.91 -4.79
CA VAL A 64 -26.22 7.00 -3.96
C VAL A 64 -26.39 7.53 -2.54
N MET A 65 -25.35 8.13 -1.95
CA MET A 65 -25.45 8.77 -0.64
C MET A 65 -26.44 9.93 -0.65
N TYR A 66 -26.44 10.75 -1.71
CA TYR A 66 -27.44 11.81 -1.89
C TYR A 66 -28.87 11.25 -2.00
N ALA A 67 -29.09 10.21 -2.81
CA ALA A 67 -30.40 9.58 -2.96
C ALA A 67 -30.95 9.06 -1.61
N ILE A 68 -30.10 8.48 -0.76
CA ILE A 68 -30.49 8.04 0.59
C ILE A 68 -30.96 9.20 1.47
N LEU A 69 -30.37 10.39 1.32
CA LEU A 69 -30.74 11.56 2.12
C LEU A 69 -31.94 12.34 1.56
N ALA A 70 -32.13 12.32 0.24
CA ALA A 70 -33.18 13.09 -0.44
C ALA A 70 -34.50 12.32 -0.55
N GLU A 71 -34.46 10.99 -0.69
CA GLU A 71 -35.64 10.15 -0.85
C GLU A 71 -36.00 9.39 0.44
N SER A 72 -37.14 8.69 0.43
CA SER A 72 -37.49 7.75 1.51
C SER A 72 -36.47 6.61 1.57
N PHE A 73 -36.20 6.12 2.79
CA PHE A 73 -35.28 5.03 3.04
C PHE A 73 -35.49 3.84 2.07
N ASN A 74 -34.45 3.50 1.32
CA ASN A 74 -34.44 2.40 0.36
C ASN A 74 -33.25 1.47 0.64
N ILE A 75 -33.56 0.22 0.95
CA ILE A 75 -32.56 -0.79 1.29
C ILE A 75 -31.54 -1.00 0.16
N ASN A 76 -31.94 -0.87 -1.10
CA ASN A 76 -31.06 -1.06 -2.26
C ASN A 76 -29.97 0.01 -2.34
N HIS A 77 -30.28 1.26 -1.95
CA HIS A 77 -29.28 2.31 -1.91
C HIS A 77 -28.30 2.11 -0.76
N CYS A 78 -28.81 1.71 0.41
CA CYS A 78 -27.95 1.39 1.55
C CYS A 78 -27.00 0.22 1.26
N THR A 79 -27.51 -0.85 0.64
CA THR A 79 -26.68 -2.01 0.28
C THR A 79 -25.63 -1.64 -0.77
N HIS A 80 -25.97 -0.83 -1.78
CA HIS A 80 -25.01 -0.35 -2.77
C HIS A 80 -23.91 0.51 -2.14
N LEU A 81 -24.27 1.43 -1.23
CA LEU A 81 -23.31 2.28 -0.52
C LEU A 81 -22.34 1.42 0.32
N ILE A 82 -22.88 0.49 1.11
CA ILE A 82 -22.08 -0.41 1.96
C ILE A 82 -21.18 -1.31 1.10
N ALA A 83 -21.71 -1.88 0.02
CA ALA A 83 -20.95 -2.74 -0.88
C ALA A 83 -19.80 -2.00 -1.57
N GLY A 84 -20.04 -0.80 -2.08
CA GLY A 84 -18.99 0.00 -2.72
C GLY A 84 -17.91 0.46 -1.75
N LEU A 85 -18.27 0.87 -0.53
CA LEU A 85 -17.28 1.19 0.52
C LEU A 85 -16.45 -0.04 0.90
N ASN A 86 -17.09 -1.20 1.09
CA ASN A 86 -16.39 -2.46 1.37
C ASN A 86 -15.46 -2.86 0.24
N MET A 87 -15.84 -2.64 -1.02
CA MET A 87 -15.00 -2.93 -2.18
C MET A 87 -13.74 -2.08 -2.19
N ILE A 88 -13.86 -0.75 -2.01
CA ILE A 88 -12.69 0.14 -1.98
C ILE A 88 -11.77 -0.24 -0.80
N PHE A 89 -12.34 -0.50 0.37
CA PHE A 89 -11.59 -0.86 1.56
C PHE A 89 -10.85 -2.20 1.40
N THR A 90 -11.59 -3.27 1.11
CA THR A 90 -11.08 -4.65 1.16
C THR A 90 -10.22 -4.99 -0.04
N CYS A 91 -10.58 -4.49 -1.24
CA CYS A 91 -9.89 -4.88 -2.47
C CYS A 91 -8.74 -3.94 -2.84
N TYR A 92 -8.71 -2.70 -2.33
CA TYR A 92 -7.71 -1.71 -2.72
C TYR A 92 -6.95 -1.14 -1.53
N ALA A 93 -7.63 -0.41 -0.63
CA ALA A 93 -6.94 0.36 0.41
C ALA A 93 -6.20 -0.53 1.42
N TRP A 94 -6.86 -1.58 1.93
CA TRP A 94 -6.27 -2.53 2.87
C TRP A 94 -5.06 -3.29 2.28
N PRO A 95 -5.18 -4.00 1.14
CA PRO A 95 -4.06 -4.76 0.60
C PRO A 95 -2.91 -3.84 0.14
N ALA A 96 -3.19 -2.66 -0.40
CA ALA A 96 -2.15 -1.70 -0.76
C ALA A 96 -1.38 -1.22 0.47
N GLN A 97 -2.09 -0.89 1.56
CA GLN A 97 -1.47 -0.48 2.82
C GLN A 97 -0.62 -1.61 3.41
N GLU A 98 -1.13 -2.84 3.45
CA GLU A 98 -0.42 -3.97 4.03
C GLU A 98 0.83 -4.31 3.22
N MET A 99 0.73 -4.30 1.89
CA MET A 99 1.87 -4.46 0.99
C MET A 99 2.93 -3.37 1.23
N MET A 100 2.52 -2.11 1.37
CA MET A 100 3.44 -1.01 1.67
C MET A 100 4.08 -1.16 3.05
N ASN A 101 3.33 -1.58 4.06
CA ASN A 101 3.86 -1.83 5.41
C ASN A 101 4.94 -2.90 5.38
N GLU A 102 4.66 -4.03 4.73
CA GLU A 102 5.61 -5.14 4.60
C GLU A 102 6.85 -4.72 3.79
N ALA A 103 6.66 -3.99 2.70
CA ALA A 103 7.76 -3.50 1.87
C ALA A 103 8.68 -2.52 2.63
N ASN A 104 8.10 -1.64 3.47
CA ASN A 104 8.86 -0.68 4.27
C ASN A 104 9.47 -1.31 5.54
N ALA A 105 8.98 -2.46 5.99
CA ALA A 105 9.53 -3.20 7.13
C ALA A 105 10.88 -3.89 6.83
N VAL A 106 11.26 -4.03 5.55
CA VAL A 106 12.57 -4.57 5.12
C VAL A 106 13.71 -3.83 5.81
N ARG A 107 13.66 -2.50 5.87
CA ARG A 107 14.73 -1.69 6.48
C ARG A 107 14.97 -2.05 7.95
N ASN A 108 13.89 -2.32 8.69
CA ASN A 108 13.96 -2.66 10.12
C ASN A 108 14.52 -4.08 10.26
N SER A 109 14.10 -4.99 9.39
CA SER A 109 14.56 -6.38 9.35
C SER A 109 16.06 -6.47 9.03
N VAL A 110 16.53 -5.67 8.07
CA VAL A 110 17.96 -5.54 7.73
C VAL A 110 18.73 -4.95 8.91
N TYR A 111 18.22 -3.88 9.52
CA TYR A 111 18.89 -3.22 10.65
C TYR A 111 19.05 -4.15 11.86
N LEU A 112 18.02 -4.95 12.18
CA LEU A 112 17.97 -5.88 13.31
C LEU A 112 18.60 -7.25 13.03
N SER A 113 19.27 -7.44 11.89
CA SER A 113 19.84 -8.73 11.49
C SER A 113 21.18 -9.07 12.17
N ASP A 114 21.63 -8.33 13.18
CA ASP A 114 22.95 -8.50 13.82
C ASP A 114 24.15 -8.39 12.87
N TRP A 115 23.96 -7.74 11.72
CA TRP A 115 25.00 -7.50 10.70
C TRP A 115 26.26 -6.81 11.24
N HIS A 116 26.13 -6.04 12.32
CA HIS A 116 27.24 -5.35 12.98
C HIS A 116 28.33 -6.32 13.49
N LEU A 117 27.97 -7.57 13.79
CA LEU A 117 28.91 -8.62 14.21
C LEU A 117 29.78 -9.16 13.05
N TYR A 118 29.44 -8.85 11.79
CA TYR A 118 30.09 -9.42 10.59
C TYR A 118 30.75 -8.34 9.73
N GLY A 119 32.02 -8.03 10.04
CA GLY A 119 32.82 -6.98 9.38
C GLY A 119 32.87 -7.05 7.85
N GLU A 120 33.03 -8.25 7.30
CA GLU A 120 33.12 -8.50 5.85
C GLU A 120 31.85 -8.06 5.09
N HIS A 121 30.68 -8.04 5.74
CA HIS A 121 29.40 -7.71 5.10
C HIS A 121 28.93 -6.28 5.39
N HIS A 122 29.64 -5.50 6.22
CA HIS A 122 29.22 -4.15 6.62
C HIS A 122 28.91 -3.25 5.42
N LYS A 123 29.79 -3.21 4.42
CA LYS A 123 29.61 -2.37 3.23
C LYS A 123 28.38 -2.77 2.41
N HIS A 124 28.20 -4.07 2.20
CA HIS A 124 27.09 -4.60 1.42
C HIS A 124 25.75 -4.31 2.10
N ILE A 125 25.66 -4.52 3.40
CA ILE A 125 24.43 -4.27 4.16
C ILE A 125 24.13 -2.79 4.28
N LEU A 126 25.13 -1.93 4.43
CA LEU A 126 24.90 -0.48 4.40
C LEU A 126 24.30 -0.01 3.07
N ILE A 127 24.72 -0.58 1.94
CA ILE A 127 24.13 -0.28 0.63
C ILE A 127 22.67 -0.75 0.57
N VAL A 128 22.38 -1.97 1.03
CA VAL A 128 21.01 -2.51 1.09
C VAL A 128 20.13 -1.68 2.01
N LEU A 129 20.63 -1.31 3.17
CA LEU A 129 19.92 -0.47 4.14
C LEU A 129 19.60 0.88 3.52
N MET A 130 20.58 1.56 2.90
CA MET A 130 20.35 2.83 2.19
C MET A 130 19.33 2.69 1.05
N GLY A 131 19.37 1.59 0.29
CA GLY A 131 18.36 1.31 -0.74
C GLY A 131 16.95 1.12 -0.16
N SER A 132 16.84 0.42 0.97
CA SER A 132 15.58 0.15 1.66
C SER A 132 14.98 1.36 2.38
N LEU A 133 15.74 2.46 2.53
CA LEU A 133 15.20 3.71 3.08
C LEU A 133 14.25 4.42 2.12
N LYS A 134 14.32 4.12 0.82
CA LYS A 134 13.37 4.65 -0.15
C LYS A 134 12.00 4.05 0.15
N THR A 135 11.07 4.90 0.59
CA THR A 135 9.70 4.48 0.89
C THR A 135 9.04 3.99 -0.39
N ILE A 136 8.51 2.77 -0.31
CA ILE A 136 7.72 2.20 -1.38
C ILE A 136 6.31 2.75 -1.23
N GLU A 137 5.91 3.59 -2.18
CA GLU A 137 4.59 4.23 -2.23
C GLU A 137 3.87 3.83 -3.51
N PHE A 138 2.64 3.34 -3.37
CA PHE A 138 1.83 2.96 -4.52
C PHE A 138 1.05 4.17 -5.05
N LYS A 139 1.45 4.72 -6.21
CA LYS A 139 0.85 5.93 -6.79
C LYS A 139 0.03 5.63 -8.05
N ALA A 140 -1.27 5.88 -7.98
CA ALA A 140 -2.16 5.93 -9.12
C ALA A 140 -2.11 7.31 -9.79
N GLY A 141 -1.94 7.34 -11.11
CA GLY A 141 -1.84 8.55 -11.93
C GLY A 141 -0.66 9.48 -11.61
N GLY A 142 0.30 9.05 -10.77
CA GLY A 142 1.37 9.90 -10.23
C GLY A 142 0.91 10.93 -9.20
N ILE A 143 -0.39 10.98 -8.87
CA ILE A 143 -1.01 12.01 -8.02
C ILE A 143 -1.62 11.38 -6.76
N LEU A 144 -2.27 10.22 -6.91
CA LEU A 144 -3.05 9.61 -5.84
C LEU A 144 -2.30 8.41 -5.26
N THR A 145 -1.79 8.54 -4.03
CA THR A 145 -1.29 7.38 -3.30
C THR A 145 -2.47 6.51 -2.86
N ILE A 146 -2.44 5.22 -3.18
CA ILE A 146 -3.47 4.28 -2.72
C ILE A 146 -3.06 3.76 -1.35
N ASP A 147 -3.70 4.30 -0.33
CA ASP A 147 -3.49 3.93 1.05
C ASP A 147 -4.81 4.04 1.84
N MET A 148 -4.76 3.77 3.13
CA MET A 148 -5.93 3.97 3.99
C MET A 148 -6.37 5.44 4.09
N ASN A 149 -5.43 6.38 3.93
CA ASN A 149 -5.76 7.80 3.97
C ASN A 149 -6.62 8.19 2.75
N MET A 150 -6.34 7.62 1.59
CA MET A 150 -7.11 7.81 0.37
C MET A 150 -8.55 7.32 0.54
N PHE A 151 -8.77 6.16 1.16
CA PHE A 151 -10.12 5.69 1.49
C PHE A 151 -10.86 6.66 2.42
N LEU A 152 -10.20 7.12 3.49
CA LEU A 152 -10.78 8.09 4.42
C LEU A 152 -11.06 9.43 3.76
N ALA A 153 -10.17 9.89 2.88
CA ALA A 153 -10.34 11.11 2.09
C ALA A 153 -11.54 10.99 1.15
N SER A 154 -11.71 9.85 0.46
CA SER A 154 -12.90 9.58 -0.35
C SER A 154 -14.18 9.63 0.49
N CYS A 155 -14.20 9.02 1.67
CA CYS A 155 -15.36 9.06 2.57
C CYS A 155 -15.70 10.49 3.01
N LYS A 156 -14.70 11.26 3.46
CA LYS A 156 -14.89 12.68 3.84
C LYS A 156 -15.41 13.51 2.68
N THR A 157 -14.85 13.31 1.50
CA THR A 157 -15.23 14.03 0.29
C THR A 157 -16.68 13.75 -0.08
N MET A 158 -17.08 12.47 -0.05
CA MET A 158 -18.45 12.03 -0.29
C MET A 158 -19.45 12.70 0.68
N VAL A 159 -19.16 12.70 1.99
CA VAL A 159 -20.01 13.36 2.99
C VAL A 159 -20.10 14.87 2.75
N SER A 160 -18.96 15.53 2.50
CA SER A 160 -18.91 16.98 2.24
C SER A 160 -19.73 17.39 1.02
N TYR A 161 -19.55 16.69 -0.11
CA TYR A 161 -20.34 16.95 -1.32
C TYR A 161 -21.83 16.69 -1.09
N CYS A 162 -22.17 15.63 -0.36
CA CYS A 162 -23.56 15.30 -0.06
C CYS A 162 -24.23 16.39 0.80
N MET A 163 -23.54 16.89 1.83
CA MET A 163 -24.02 17.99 2.67
C MET A 163 -24.17 19.29 1.88
N PHE A 164 -23.23 19.57 0.98
CA PHE A 164 -23.31 20.71 0.06
C PHE A 164 -24.55 20.63 -0.83
N PHE A 165 -24.76 19.51 -1.53
CA PHE A 165 -25.95 19.31 -2.37
C PHE A 165 -27.25 19.44 -1.57
N ARG A 166 -27.29 18.86 -0.36
CA ARG A 166 -28.45 18.98 0.52
C ARG A 166 -28.75 20.44 0.89
N THR A 167 -27.71 21.23 1.16
CA THR A 167 -27.88 22.63 1.54
C THR A 167 -28.47 23.43 0.38
N ILE A 168 -27.97 23.23 -0.84
CA ILE A 168 -28.52 23.87 -2.05
C ILE A 168 -29.98 23.47 -2.26
N SER A 169 -30.30 22.17 -2.20
CA SER A 169 -31.66 21.67 -2.42
C SER A 169 -32.70 22.14 -1.40
N LEU A 170 -32.27 22.61 -0.22
CA LEU A 170 -33.15 23.17 0.81
C LEU A 170 -33.34 24.69 0.68
N THR A 171 -32.55 25.35 -0.17
CA THR A 171 -32.57 26.80 -0.36
C THR A 171 -33.43 27.22 -1.57
N ASP A 172 -33.79 26.27 -2.43
CA ASP A 172 -34.78 26.38 -3.52
C ASP A 172 -36.17 25.91 -3.06
#